data_AF-A0A8W8HRH4-F1
#
_entry.id   AF-A0A8W8HRH4-F1
#
_cell.length_a   1.000
_cell.length_b   1.000
_cell.length_c   1.000
_cell.angle_alpha   90.00
_cell.angle_beta   90.00
_cell.angle_gamma   90.00
#
_symmetry.space_group_name_H-M   'P 1'
#
loop_
_entity.id
_entity.type
_entity.pdbx_description
1 polymer ?
#
loop_
_entity_poly.entity_id
_entity_poly.type
_entity_poly.pdbx_seq_one_letter_code
_entity_poly.pdbx_strand_id
1 'polypeptide(L)'
;NPVPYYTVRKELLLGNYKPTPCHYFIRMLAEKGVLLRHFTQNIDGLERVAGIDPDLLMEAHGSNQVGHCMECSKKYTNLWIRDCLKRDEIPKCTLECCTGTIRPDTVFFGEPLPKRFSELVDQDFEQCDLLIVLGTSLKVQPFASLIIKVPEETPRLYINLEKNASEAKHPLTILVFGGGFKFDDEDNYRDVFLESACDDGCTRLAELIGWKDELTNLVASEHARLDKEFLEEAQKEATELPTQMSHQLSIKADTKVPPNQIPMKTNPRESPKQKPCHTEKKAEISKATITSVSASGSSNQKPGNDKKKQQTKLSTKHMKTKK
;
A
#
# COMPACT_ATOMS: atom_id res chain seq x y z
N ASN A 1 8.56 -0.25 -18.43
CA ASN A 1 8.34 -1.67 -18.74
C ASN A 1 7.35 -2.25 -17.71
N PRO A 2 6.09 -2.53 -18.08
CA PRO A 2 5.07 -3.00 -17.15
C PRO A 2 5.14 -4.49 -16.80
N VAL A 3 5.91 -5.29 -17.57
CA VAL A 3 5.94 -6.75 -17.41
C VAL A 3 6.40 -7.16 -16.00
N PRO A 4 7.53 -6.68 -15.46
CA PRO A 4 7.98 -7.09 -14.13
C PRO A 4 6.97 -6.81 -13.02
N TYR A 5 6.26 -5.68 -13.10
CA TYR A 5 5.21 -5.32 -12.13
C TYR A 5 4.10 -6.37 -12.12
N TYR A 6 3.55 -6.69 -13.29
CA TYR A 6 2.45 -7.64 -13.40
C TYR A 6 2.89 -9.08 -13.15
N THR A 7 4.09 -9.47 -13.54
CA THR A 7 4.63 -10.80 -13.22
C THR A 7 4.74 -11.01 -11.71
N VAL A 8 5.31 -10.03 -10.98
CA VAL A 8 5.50 -10.14 -9.53
C VAL A 8 4.18 -10.04 -8.77
N ARG A 9 3.25 -9.20 -9.24
CA ARG A 9 1.98 -8.96 -8.53
C ARG A 9 0.82 -9.82 -9.01
N LYS A 10 0.99 -10.68 -10.02
CA LYS A 10 -0.09 -11.51 -10.56
C LYS A 10 -0.79 -12.31 -9.47
N GLU A 11 -0.02 -12.99 -8.62
CA GLU A 11 -0.56 -13.78 -7.52
C GLU A 11 -1.37 -12.93 -6.54
N LEU A 12 -0.80 -11.81 -6.08
CA LEU A 12 -1.49 -10.86 -5.20
C LEU A 12 -2.77 -10.30 -5.82
N LEU A 13 -2.76 -10.00 -7.12
CA LEU A 13 -3.90 -9.41 -7.82
C LEU A 13 -5.00 -10.42 -8.14
N LEU A 14 -4.68 -11.72 -8.21
CA LEU A 14 -5.61 -12.79 -8.51
C LEU A 14 -6.05 -13.58 -7.26
N GLY A 15 -5.29 -13.50 -6.17
CA GLY A 15 -5.55 -14.27 -4.96
C GLY A 15 -6.85 -13.87 -4.26
N ASN A 16 -7.44 -14.87 -3.61
CA ASN A 16 -8.61 -14.72 -2.75
C ASN A 16 -8.12 -14.70 -1.30
N TYR A 17 -8.03 -13.50 -0.72
CA TYR A 17 -7.49 -13.29 0.61
C TYR A 17 -8.60 -12.91 1.59
N LYS A 18 -8.51 -13.45 2.81
CA LYS A 18 -9.46 -13.14 3.89
C LYS A 18 -8.86 -12.08 4.81
N PRO A 19 -9.61 -11.05 5.21
CA PRO A 19 -9.16 -10.09 6.22
C PRO A 19 -8.83 -10.80 7.53
N THR A 20 -7.87 -10.26 8.27
CA THR A 20 -7.42 -10.83 9.54
C THR A 20 -8.27 -10.33 10.73
N PRO A 21 -8.17 -10.95 11.92
CA PRO A 21 -8.78 -10.41 13.14
C PRO A 21 -8.48 -8.93 13.39
N CYS A 22 -7.28 -8.45 13.06
CA CYS A 22 -6.95 -7.03 13.12
C CYS A 22 -7.89 -6.15 12.28
N HIS A 23 -8.21 -6.56 11.05
CA HIS A 23 -9.13 -5.82 10.17
C HIS A 23 -10.54 -5.79 10.75
N TYR A 24 -11.02 -6.92 11.27
CA TYR A 24 -12.35 -7.00 11.87
C TYR A 24 -12.44 -6.23 13.20
N PHE A 25 -11.36 -6.14 13.97
CA PHE A 25 -11.30 -5.24 15.13
C PHE A 25 -11.50 -3.78 14.71
N ILE A 26 -10.86 -3.34 13.62
CA ILE A 26 -11.04 -1.98 13.08
C ILE A 26 -12.48 -1.78 12.58
N ARG A 27 -13.07 -2.78 11.92
CA ARG A 27 -14.51 -2.75 11.58
C ARG A 27 -15.38 -2.59 12.82
N MET A 28 -15.10 -3.30 13.91
CA MET A 28 -15.87 -3.16 15.15
C MET A 28 -15.73 -1.75 15.76
N LEU A 29 -14.56 -1.12 15.66
CA LEU A 29 -14.40 0.29 16.07
C LEU A 29 -15.32 1.21 15.25
N ALA A 30 -15.46 0.96 13.95
CA ALA A 30 -16.39 1.70 13.09
C ALA A 30 -17.86 1.47 13.47
N GLU A 31 -18.27 0.20 13.62
CA GLU A 31 -19.65 -0.17 13.97
C GLU A 31 -20.06 0.37 15.34
N LYS A 32 -19.11 0.55 16.26
CA LYS A 32 -19.34 1.12 17.59
C LYS A 32 -19.16 2.65 17.63
N GLY A 33 -18.92 3.29 16.49
CA GLY A 33 -18.89 4.74 16.35
C GLY A 33 -17.67 5.42 16.95
N VAL A 34 -16.57 4.69 17.18
CA VAL A 34 -15.33 5.22 17.78
C VAL A 34 -14.17 5.33 16.79
N LEU A 35 -14.33 4.82 15.56
CA LEU A 35 -13.36 4.99 14.49
C LEU A 35 -13.57 6.32 13.77
N LEU A 36 -12.69 7.29 14.01
CA LEU A 36 -12.69 8.55 13.25
C LEU A 36 -12.25 8.35 11.79
N ARG A 37 -11.10 7.70 11.60
CA ARG A 37 -10.54 7.37 10.28
C ARG A 37 -9.58 6.20 10.39
N HIS A 38 -9.46 5.43 9.33
CA HIS A 38 -8.44 4.43 9.14
C HIS A 38 -7.52 4.79 7.97
N PHE A 39 -6.29 5.20 8.30
CA PHE A 39 -5.22 5.44 7.34
C PHE A 39 -4.46 4.13 7.10
N THR A 40 -4.47 3.63 5.86
CA THR A 40 -3.75 2.40 5.47
C THR A 40 -2.68 2.68 4.42
N GLN A 41 -1.54 1.98 4.54
CA GLN A 41 -0.48 1.91 3.52
C GLN A 41 -0.67 0.72 2.57
N ASN A 42 -1.57 -0.19 2.93
CA ASN A 42 -1.84 -1.40 2.18
C ASN A 42 -2.61 -1.07 0.91
N ILE A 43 -2.52 -1.98 -0.05
CA ILE A 43 -3.18 -1.88 -1.36
C ILE A 43 -3.99 -3.14 -1.70
N ASP A 44 -3.98 -4.14 -0.81
CA ASP A 44 -4.68 -5.41 -0.97
C ASP A 44 -6.21 -5.24 -0.94
N GLY A 45 -6.71 -4.19 -0.28
CA GLY A 45 -8.12 -3.86 -0.20
C GLY A 45 -8.87 -4.68 0.86
N LEU A 46 -8.17 -5.35 1.76
CA LEU A 46 -8.78 -6.18 2.81
C LEU A 46 -9.62 -5.37 3.79
N GLU A 47 -9.35 -4.08 3.95
CA GLU A 47 -10.19 -3.16 4.74
C GLU A 47 -11.62 -3.09 4.18
N ARG A 48 -11.74 -3.02 2.85
CA ARG A 48 -13.04 -3.02 2.16
C ARG A 48 -13.71 -4.38 2.23
N VAL A 49 -12.93 -5.46 2.05
CA VAL A 49 -13.44 -6.84 2.17
C VAL A 49 -13.95 -7.12 3.59
N ALA A 50 -13.29 -6.56 4.61
CA ALA A 50 -13.74 -6.67 6.00
C ALA A 50 -15.08 -5.97 6.22
N GLY A 51 -15.47 -5.02 5.37
CA GLY A 51 -16.71 -4.25 5.44
C GLY A 51 -16.56 -2.87 6.07
N ILE A 52 -15.35 -2.32 6.14
CA ILE A 52 -15.14 -0.96 6.63
C ILE A 52 -15.66 0.04 5.59
N ASP A 53 -16.46 1.00 6.05
CA ASP A 53 -17.04 2.04 5.19
C ASP A 53 -15.93 2.78 4.41
N PRO A 54 -15.99 2.85 3.06
CA PRO A 54 -15.06 3.60 2.24
C PRO A 54 -14.83 5.05 2.68
N ASP A 55 -15.83 5.70 3.29
CA ASP A 55 -15.68 7.07 3.78
C ASP A 55 -14.72 7.13 4.95
N LEU A 56 -14.68 6.11 5.82
CA LEU A 56 -13.74 6.01 6.94
C LEU A 56 -12.33 5.62 6.49
N LEU A 57 -12.14 5.23 5.22
CA LEU A 57 -10.85 4.82 4.69
C LEU A 57 -10.08 5.99 4.07
N MET A 58 -8.79 5.99 4.35
CA MET A 58 -7.80 6.71 3.59
C MET A 58 -6.76 5.67 3.14
N GLU A 59 -6.75 5.36 1.84
CA GLU A 59 -5.81 4.44 1.19
C GLU A 59 -4.58 5.24 0.70
N ALA A 60 -3.55 5.39 1.54
CA ALA A 60 -2.44 6.34 1.34
C ALA A 60 -1.67 6.05 0.05
N HIS A 61 -1.45 4.76 -0.20
CA HIS A 61 -0.71 4.27 -1.34
C HIS A 61 -1.65 3.82 -2.46
N GLY A 62 -2.88 4.35 -2.46
CA GLY A 62 -3.90 4.03 -3.44
C GLY A 62 -4.46 2.62 -3.27
N SER A 63 -5.15 2.13 -4.29
CA SER A 63 -5.93 0.90 -4.19
C SER A 63 -5.95 0.14 -5.51
N ASN A 64 -6.09 -1.18 -5.43
CA ASN A 64 -6.20 -2.03 -6.61
C ASN A 64 -7.63 -2.11 -7.18
N GLN A 65 -8.61 -1.41 -6.60
CA GLN A 65 -10.04 -1.48 -6.99
C GLN A 65 -10.32 -1.05 -8.42
N VAL A 66 -9.53 -0.13 -8.94
CA VAL A 66 -9.65 0.40 -10.30
C VAL A 66 -8.25 0.66 -10.86
N GLY A 67 -8.17 0.81 -12.18
CA GLY A 67 -6.96 1.28 -12.83
C GLY A 67 -7.26 2.20 -13.99
N HIS A 68 -6.29 3.01 -14.35
CA HIS A 68 -6.40 3.96 -15.45
C HIS A 68 -5.37 3.67 -16.54
N CYS A 69 -5.75 3.98 -17.78
CA CYS A 69 -4.79 4.02 -18.87
C CYS A 69 -3.77 5.13 -18.63
N MET A 70 -2.49 4.80 -18.73
CA MET A 70 -1.39 5.75 -18.53
C MET A 70 -1.26 6.81 -19.63
N GLU A 71 -1.99 6.69 -20.75
CA GLU A 71 -1.99 7.65 -21.86
C GLU A 71 -3.27 8.50 -21.90
N CYS A 72 -4.45 7.86 -21.91
CA CYS A 72 -5.73 8.55 -22.09
C CYS A 72 -6.57 8.69 -20.81
N SER A 73 -6.09 8.16 -19.68
CA SER A 73 -6.80 8.18 -18.39
C SER A 73 -8.18 7.51 -18.41
N LYS A 74 -8.48 6.64 -19.38
CA LYS A 74 -9.70 5.82 -19.34
C LYS A 74 -9.66 4.86 -18.15
N LYS A 75 -10.75 4.80 -17.38
CA LYS A 75 -10.92 3.96 -16.19
C LYS A 75 -11.29 2.52 -16.56
N TYR A 76 -10.75 1.57 -15.79
CA TYR A 76 -10.99 0.13 -15.88
C TYR A 76 -11.24 -0.42 -14.47
N THR A 77 -12.13 -1.41 -14.38
CA THR A 77 -12.44 -2.09 -13.11
C THR A 77 -11.36 -3.11 -12.77
N ASN A 78 -11.19 -3.41 -11.48
CA ASN A 78 -10.31 -4.49 -11.04
C ASN A 78 -10.67 -5.83 -11.69
N LEU A 79 -11.97 -6.15 -11.85
CA LEU A 79 -12.44 -7.36 -12.54
C LEU A 79 -11.86 -7.47 -13.95
N TRP A 80 -11.97 -6.40 -14.76
CA TRP A 80 -11.42 -6.39 -16.12
C TRP A 80 -9.89 -6.55 -16.13
N ILE A 81 -9.19 -5.93 -15.17
CA ILE A 81 -7.74 -6.09 -15.02
C ILE A 81 -7.39 -7.55 -14.65
N ARG A 82 -8.11 -8.16 -13.70
CA ARG A 82 -7.94 -9.56 -13.30
C ARG A 82 -8.16 -10.50 -14.48
N ASP A 83 -9.17 -10.28 -15.30
CA ASP A 83 -9.46 -11.11 -16.48
C ASP A 83 -8.36 -11.06 -17.54
N CYS A 84 -7.68 -9.91 -17.69
CA CYS A 84 -6.47 -9.83 -18.51
C CYS A 84 -5.35 -10.70 -17.92
N LEU A 85 -5.11 -10.58 -16.61
CA LEU A 85 -4.04 -11.32 -15.93
C LEU A 85 -4.28 -12.83 -15.92
N LYS A 86 -5.54 -13.28 -15.77
CA LYS A 86 -5.92 -14.70 -15.89
C LYS A 86 -5.56 -15.29 -17.25
N ARG A 87 -5.60 -14.48 -18.31
CA ARG A 87 -5.20 -14.84 -19.69
C ARG A 87 -3.71 -14.62 -19.98
N ASP A 88 -2.90 -14.34 -18.95
CA ASP A 88 -1.48 -14.01 -19.09
C ASP A 88 -1.21 -12.77 -19.97
N GLU A 89 -2.18 -11.85 -20.04
CA GLU A 89 -2.08 -10.63 -20.80
C GLU A 89 -1.77 -9.42 -19.93
N ILE A 90 -0.86 -8.57 -20.40
CA ILE A 90 -0.63 -7.25 -19.80
C ILE A 90 -1.82 -6.35 -20.17
N PRO A 91 -2.54 -5.77 -19.19
CA PRO A 91 -3.69 -4.90 -19.43
C PRO A 91 -3.38 -3.72 -20.37
N LYS A 92 -4.07 -3.63 -21.51
CA LYS A 92 -3.91 -2.56 -22.51
C LYS A 92 -5.20 -1.76 -22.72
N CYS A 93 -5.05 -0.50 -23.11
CA CYS A 93 -6.20 0.33 -23.44
C CYS A 93 -7.04 -0.29 -24.54
N THR A 94 -8.36 -0.24 -24.35
CA THR A 94 -9.36 -0.74 -25.29
C THR A 94 -9.74 0.30 -26.35
N LEU A 95 -9.20 1.52 -26.29
CA LEU A 95 -9.38 2.51 -27.34
C LEU A 95 -8.40 2.23 -28.48
N GLU A 96 -8.89 2.08 -29.71
CA GLU A 96 -8.07 1.74 -30.88
C GLU A 96 -6.93 2.73 -31.14
N CYS A 97 -7.13 4.01 -30.79
CA CYS A 97 -6.14 5.07 -30.95
C CYS A 97 -5.14 5.18 -29.78
N CYS A 98 -5.20 4.29 -28.79
CA CYS A 98 -4.42 4.38 -27.56
C CYS A 98 -3.64 3.08 -27.33
N THR A 99 -2.33 3.18 -27.19
CA THR A 99 -1.46 2.02 -26.91
C THR A 99 -1.10 1.88 -25.42
N GLY A 100 -1.63 2.78 -24.61
CA GLY A 100 -1.35 2.89 -23.20
C GLY A 100 -1.63 1.61 -22.43
N THR A 101 -0.75 1.34 -21.47
CA THR A 101 -0.94 0.23 -20.51
C THR A 101 -1.88 0.69 -19.42
N ILE A 102 -2.78 -0.18 -18.97
CA ILE A 102 -3.62 0.10 -17.81
C ILE A 102 -2.77 -0.14 -16.57
N ARG A 103 -2.93 0.69 -15.56
CA ARG A 103 -2.21 0.57 -14.29
C ARG A 103 -3.21 0.69 -13.15
N PRO A 104 -3.18 -0.18 -12.13
CA PRO A 104 -3.99 0.02 -10.92
C PRO A 104 -3.64 1.34 -10.25
N ASP A 105 -4.63 1.97 -9.61
CA ASP A 105 -4.49 3.26 -8.94
C ASP A 105 -3.75 3.16 -7.61
N THR A 106 -2.59 2.51 -7.64
CA THR A 106 -1.63 2.42 -6.54
C THR A 106 -0.52 3.43 -6.75
N VAL A 107 -0.06 4.03 -5.66
CA VAL A 107 1.02 5.03 -5.67
C VAL A 107 2.35 4.30 -5.76
N PHE A 108 3.16 4.63 -6.76
CA PHE A 108 4.51 4.09 -6.90
C PHE A 108 5.52 5.04 -6.24
N PHE A 109 6.72 4.52 -5.94
CA PHE A 109 7.79 5.36 -5.44
C PHE A 109 8.08 6.52 -6.40
N GLY A 110 8.15 7.73 -5.83
CA GLY A 110 8.35 8.98 -6.57
C GLY A 110 7.07 9.69 -6.99
N GLU A 111 5.90 9.07 -6.80
CA GLU A 111 4.62 9.72 -7.06
C GLU A 111 4.05 10.39 -5.82
N PRO A 112 3.26 11.47 -5.99
CA PRO A 112 2.56 12.09 -4.87
C PRO A 112 1.47 11.15 -4.34
N LEU A 113 1.24 11.21 -3.03
CA LEU A 113 0.07 10.59 -2.42
C LEU A 113 -1.23 11.27 -2.90
N PRO A 114 -2.39 10.61 -2.80
CA PRO A 114 -3.66 11.20 -3.20
C PRO A 114 -3.95 12.50 -2.45
N LYS A 115 -4.57 13.49 -3.10
CA LYS A 115 -4.92 14.78 -2.48
C LYS A 115 -5.73 14.62 -1.18
N ARG A 116 -6.61 13.62 -1.15
CA ARG A 116 -7.41 13.25 0.04
C ARG A 116 -6.53 12.95 1.26
N PHE A 117 -5.30 12.48 1.08
CA PHE A 117 -4.37 12.21 2.17
C PHE A 117 -4.13 13.47 3.02
N SER A 118 -3.68 14.57 2.40
CA SER A 118 -3.41 15.81 3.15
C SER A 118 -4.68 16.45 3.69
N GLU A 119 -5.78 16.40 2.93
CA GLU A 119 -7.07 16.95 3.36
C GLU A 119 -7.58 16.27 4.64
N LEU A 120 -7.51 14.94 4.70
CA LEU A 120 -7.92 14.19 5.89
C LEU A 120 -6.93 14.33 7.04
N VAL A 121 -5.63 14.52 6.76
CA VAL A 121 -4.66 14.81 7.82
C VAL A 121 -5.02 16.12 8.53
N ASP A 122 -5.27 17.19 7.77
CA ASP A 122 -5.61 18.50 8.32
C ASP A 122 -6.96 18.50 9.05
N GLN A 123 -7.90 17.65 8.61
CA GLN A 123 -9.23 17.53 9.21
C GLN A 123 -9.25 16.64 10.47
N ASP A 124 -8.64 15.45 10.41
CA ASP A 124 -8.88 14.39 11.39
C ASP A 124 -7.92 14.45 12.59
N PHE A 125 -6.67 14.88 12.39
CA PHE A 125 -5.63 14.67 13.42
C PHE A 125 -5.78 15.59 14.64
N GLU A 126 -6.26 16.82 14.46
CA GLU A 126 -6.47 17.78 15.56
C GLU A 126 -7.52 17.29 16.57
N GLN A 127 -8.51 16.53 16.09
CA GLN A 127 -9.61 15.98 16.90
C GLN A 127 -9.40 14.51 17.27
N CYS A 128 -8.18 13.98 17.12
CA CYS A 128 -7.86 12.59 17.43
C CYS A 128 -7.59 12.42 18.93
N ASP A 129 -8.44 11.66 19.62
CA ASP A 129 -8.31 11.39 21.07
C ASP A 129 -7.42 10.18 21.38
N LEU A 130 -7.20 9.29 20.42
CA LEU A 130 -6.33 8.11 20.55
C LEU A 130 -5.78 7.72 19.18
N LEU A 131 -4.45 7.59 19.07
CA LEU A 131 -3.80 7.05 17.88
C LEU A 131 -3.43 5.58 18.09
N ILE A 132 -3.98 4.69 17.27
CA ILE A 132 -3.57 3.28 17.24
C ILE A 132 -2.79 3.03 15.95
N VAL A 133 -1.53 2.62 16.08
CA VAL A 133 -0.64 2.29 14.97
C VAL A 133 -0.39 0.78 14.97
N LEU A 134 -0.73 0.12 13.86
CA LEU A 134 -0.72 -1.34 13.74
C LEU A 134 0.17 -1.75 12.57
N GLY A 135 1.09 -2.70 12.79
CA GLY A 135 1.70 -3.48 11.72
C GLY A 135 2.51 -2.69 10.68
N THR A 136 3.18 -1.61 11.09
CA THR A 136 3.97 -0.79 10.16
C THR A 136 5.30 -0.39 10.77
N SER A 137 6.38 -0.49 9.99
CA SER A 137 7.73 -0.06 10.43
C SER A 137 7.92 1.47 10.46
N LEU A 138 6.95 2.24 9.94
CA LEU A 138 7.00 3.70 9.83
C LEU A 138 8.28 4.22 9.13
N LYS A 139 8.67 3.59 8.02
CA LYS A 139 9.86 3.99 7.23
C LYS A 139 9.52 4.84 6.00
N VAL A 140 8.27 4.82 5.54
CA VAL A 140 7.86 5.45 4.29
C VAL A 140 7.22 6.80 4.57
N GLN A 141 7.81 7.87 4.06
CA GLN A 141 7.27 9.23 4.15
C GLN A 141 6.32 9.51 2.97
N PRO A 142 5.30 10.37 3.16
CA PRO A 142 4.99 11.16 4.36
C PRO A 142 4.20 10.40 5.45
N PHE A 143 3.81 9.14 5.21
CA PHE A 143 2.95 8.39 6.13
C PHE A 143 3.56 8.23 7.54
N ALA A 144 4.86 7.97 7.62
CA ALA A 144 5.57 7.81 8.89
C ALA A 144 5.46 9.06 9.79
N SER A 145 5.33 10.25 9.21
CA SER A 145 5.18 11.50 9.97
C SER A 145 3.80 11.71 10.59
N LEU A 146 2.80 10.86 10.30
CA LEU A 146 1.47 11.02 10.87
C LEU A 146 1.47 10.92 12.41
N ILE A 147 2.39 10.16 12.99
CA ILE A 147 2.46 9.97 14.45
C ILE A 147 2.73 11.26 15.23
N ILE A 148 3.25 12.29 14.57
CA ILE A 148 3.56 13.60 15.18
C ILE A 148 2.47 14.65 14.92
N LYS A 149 1.41 14.29 14.20
CA LYS A 149 0.34 15.22 13.81
C LYS A 149 -0.81 15.27 14.80
N VAL A 150 -0.89 14.30 15.71
CA VAL A 150 -1.88 14.29 16.80
C VAL A 150 -1.47 15.27 17.92
N PRO A 151 -2.43 15.85 18.68
CA PRO A 151 -2.17 16.73 19.81
C PRO A 151 -1.17 16.16 20.82
N GLU A 152 -0.53 17.02 21.60
CA GLU A 152 0.53 16.62 22.56
C GLU A 152 0.02 15.66 23.64
N GLU A 153 -1.25 15.69 24.00
CA GLU A 153 -1.82 14.83 25.06
C GLU A 153 -2.41 13.51 24.55
N THR A 154 -2.63 13.35 23.24
CA THR A 154 -3.31 12.18 22.66
C THR A 154 -2.53 10.89 22.91
N PRO A 155 -3.03 9.89 23.66
CA PRO A 155 -2.30 8.63 23.81
C PRO A 155 -2.03 7.97 22.46
N ARG A 156 -0.88 7.31 22.33
CA ARG A 156 -0.48 6.62 21.10
C ARG A 156 -0.11 5.17 21.42
N LEU A 157 -0.87 4.23 20.91
CA LEU A 157 -0.63 2.80 21.05
C LEU A 157 0.00 2.26 19.77
N TYR A 158 1.15 1.61 19.88
CA TYR A 158 1.84 0.96 18.77
C TYR A 158 1.89 -0.55 18.99
N ILE A 159 1.17 -1.30 18.14
CA ILE A 159 1.16 -2.76 18.16
C ILE A 159 1.93 -3.26 16.96
N ASN A 160 3.09 -3.84 17.22
CA ASN A 160 3.94 -4.41 16.18
C ASN A 160 4.90 -5.43 16.76
N LEU A 161 5.51 -6.25 15.90
CA LEU A 161 6.52 -7.23 16.32
C LEU A 161 7.80 -6.56 16.84
N GLU A 162 8.08 -5.34 16.38
CA GLU A 162 9.28 -4.59 16.74
C GLU A 162 8.95 -3.11 16.93
N LYS A 163 9.68 -2.45 17.84
CA LYS A 163 9.69 -0.99 17.94
C LYS A 163 10.16 -0.39 16.61
N ASN A 164 9.64 0.78 16.26
CA ASN A 164 10.13 1.47 15.09
C ASN A 164 11.58 1.93 15.34
N ALA A 165 12.52 1.52 14.49
CA ALA A 165 13.94 1.85 14.65
C ALA A 165 14.27 3.35 14.51
N SER A 166 13.28 4.18 14.15
CA SER A 166 13.41 5.61 13.89
C SER A 166 13.10 6.42 15.16
N GLU A 167 13.89 6.24 16.20
CA GLU A 167 13.99 7.23 17.26
C GLU A 167 14.82 8.38 16.68
N ALA A 168 14.18 9.46 16.27
CA ALA A 168 14.88 10.72 16.00
C ALA A 168 15.46 11.23 17.32
N LYS A 169 16.58 10.66 17.80
CA LYS A 169 17.23 11.06 19.06
C LYS A 169 18.04 12.34 18.91
N HIS A 170 18.34 12.74 17.68
CA HIS A 170 19.15 13.92 17.44
C HIS A 170 18.29 15.19 17.59
N PRO A 171 18.66 16.16 18.46
CA PRO A 171 17.85 17.35 18.74
C PRO A 171 17.47 18.16 17.50
N LEU A 172 18.38 18.25 16.53
CA LEU A 172 18.11 18.94 15.27
C LEU A 172 17.04 18.22 14.42
N THR A 173 16.99 16.89 14.46
CA THR A 173 15.99 16.11 13.74
C THR A 173 14.62 16.25 14.40
N ILE A 174 14.57 16.24 15.74
CA ILE A 174 13.35 16.50 16.50
C ILE A 174 12.81 17.90 16.18
N LEU A 175 13.67 18.91 16.15
CA LEU A 175 13.27 20.29 15.88
C LEU A 175 12.70 20.47 14.47
N VAL A 176 13.25 19.76 13.48
CA VAL A 176 12.86 19.89 12.06
C VAL A 176 11.70 18.97 11.66
N PHE A 177 11.63 17.77 12.23
CA PHE A 177 10.70 16.72 11.80
C PHE A 177 9.76 16.21 12.89
N GLY A 178 9.79 16.82 14.09
CA GLY A 178 9.08 16.35 15.28
C GLY A 178 9.74 15.14 15.96
N GLY A 179 9.33 14.86 17.20
CA GLY A 179 9.81 13.71 17.96
C GLY A 179 9.10 12.41 17.58
N GLY A 180 9.79 11.28 17.71
CA GLY A 180 9.20 9.95 17.48
C GLY A 180 8.34 9.47 18.66
N PHE A 181 8.18 8.15 18.75
CA PHE A 181 7.71 7.53 19.99
C PHE A 181 8.81 7.59 21.07
N LYS A 182 8.39 7.69 22.32
CA LYS A 182 9.24 7.75 23.51
C LYS A 182 9.08 6.53 24.42
N PHE A 183 8.92 5.33 23.85
CA PHE A 183 8.51 4.14 24.63
C PHE A 183 9.34 3.86 25.89
N ASP A 184 10.65 4.11 25.84
CA ASP A 184 11.60 3.80 26.91
C ASP A 184 12.12 5.04 27.65
N ASP A 185 11.62 6.24 27.33
CA ASP A 185 12.06 7.46 28.00
C ASP A 185 11.42 7.58 29.38
N GLU A 186 12.18 8.06 30.38
CA GLU A 186 11.68 8.24 31.76
C GLU A 186 10.52 9.24 31.86
N ASP A 187 10.44 10.19 30.91
CA ASP A 187 9.39 11.20 30.83
C ASP A 187 8.20 10.78 29.94
N ASN A 188 8.16 9.51 29.49
CA ASN A 188 7.05 9.02 28.68
C ASN A 188 5.72 9.04 29.45
N TYR A 189 4.75 9.78 28.92
CA TYR A 189 3.43 9.94 29.51
C TYR A 189 2.28 9.44 28.60
N ARG A 190 2.55 9.09 27.34
CA ARG A 190 1.50 8.86 26.32
C ARG A 190 1.75 7.72 25.33
N ASP A 191 2.98 7.21 25.23
CA ASP A 191 3.33 6.22 24.22
C ASP A 191 3.38 4.81 24.79
N VAL A 192 2.60 3.91 24.21
CA VAL A 192 2.55 2.50 24.62
C VAL A 192 3.00 1.63 23.45
N PHE A 193 4.02 0.81 23.68
CA PHE A 193 4.40 -0.25 22.75
C PHE A 193 3.90 -1.60 23.25
N LEU A 194 3.15 -2.30 22.40
CA LEU A 194 2.75 -3.68 22.62
C LEU A 194 3.48 -4.56 21.59
N GLU A 195 4.49 -5.28 22.07
CA GLU A 195 5.22 -6.27 21.26
C GLU A 195 4.33 -7.48 20.98
N SER A 196 3.74 -7.52 19.79
CA SER A 196 2.77 -8.56 19.44
C SER A 196 2.51 -8.59 17.93
N ALA A 197 2.06 -9.74 17.43
CA ALA A 197 1.38 -9.77 16.14
C ALA A 197 0.09 -8.92 16.23
N CYS A 198 -0.29 -8.26 15.14
CA CYS A 198 -1.44 -7.37 15.15
C CYS A 198 -2.74 -8.08 15.53
N ASP A 199 -2.93 -9.31 15.08
CA ASP A 199 -4.13 -10.09 15.39
C ASP A 199 -4.22 -10.41 16.89
N ASP A 200 -3.11 -10.83 17.50
CA ASP A 200 -3.04 -11.12 18.94
C ASP A 200 -3.20 -9.84 19.78
N GLY A 201 -2.56 -8.75 19.37
CA GLY A 201 -2.67 -7.46 20.04
C GLY A 201 -4.09 -6.88 19.98
N CYS A 202 -4.74 -6.91 18.82
CA CYS A 202 -6.14 -6.51 18.68
C CYS A 202 -7.08 -7.43 19.46
N THR A 203 -6.84 -8.74 19.48
CA THR A 203 -7.62 -9.70 20.28
C THR A 203 -7.48 -9.41 21.77
N ARG A 204 -6.27 -9.07 22.23
CA ARG A 204 -6.02 -8.69 23.63
C ARG A 204 -6.71 -7.36 23.99
N LEU A 205 -6.69 -6.37 23.10
CA LEU A 205 -7.46 -5.14 23.31
C LEU A 205 -8.96 -5.44 23.40
N ALA A 206 -9.48 -6.24 22.47
CA ALA A 206 -10.87 -6.68 22.49
C ALA A 206 -11.22 -7.41 23.80
N GLU A 207 -10.32 -8.25 24.34
CA GLU A 207 -10.51 -8.89 25.64
C GLU A 207 -10.63 -7.89 26.78
N LEU A 208 -9.73 -6.91 26.84
CA LEU A 208 -9.70 -5.88 27.89
C LEU A 208 -10.97 -5.02 27.89
N ILE A 209 -11.60 -4.82 26.73
CA ILE A 209 -12.84 -4.03 26.58
C ILE A 209 -14.10 -4.89 26.45
N GLY A 210 -14.00 -6.21 26.65
CA GLY A 210 -15.15 -7.13 26.67
C GLY A 210 -15.74 -7.49 25.30
N TRP A 211 -14.97 -7.35 24.21
CA TRP A 211 -15.39 -7.60 22.82
C TRP A 211 -14.78 -8.86 22.19
N LYS A 212 -13.97 -9.64 22.92
CA LYS A 212 -13.25 -10.80 22.38
C LYS A 212 -14.16 -11.84 21.72
N ASP A 213 -15.26 -12.20 22.36
CA ASP A 213 -16.19 -13.20 21.83
C ASP A 213 -16.92 -12.68 20.58
N GLU A 214 -17.30 -11.40 20.59
CA GLU A 214 -17.92 -10.72 19.44
C GLU A 214 -16.96 -10.68 18.25
N LEU A 215 -15.69 -10.31 18.47
CA LEU A 215 -14.64 -10.34 17.44
C LEU A 215 -14.42 -11.75 16.89
N THR A 216 -14.32 -12.75 17.76
CA THR A 216 -14.11 -14.15 17.36
C THR A 216 -15.25 -14.66 16.49
N ASN A 217 -16.50 -14.38 16.89
CA ASN A 217 -17.69 -14.76 16.13
C ASN A 217 -17.78 -14.01 14.80
N LEU A 218 -17.43 -12.72 14.77
CA LEU A 218 -17.40 -11.92 13.55
C LEU A 218 -16.39 -12.49 12.55
N VAL A 219 -15.15 -12.76 12.98
CA VAL A 219 -14.11 -13.35 12.13
C VAL A 219 -14.59 -14.69 11.56
N ALA A 220 -15.13 -15.58 12.40
CA ALA A 220 -15.58 -16.89 11.98
C ALA A 220 -16.72 -16.82 10.95
N SER A 221 -17.71 -15.96 11.19
CA SER A 221 -18.87 -15.81 10.30
C SER A 221 -18.49 -15.18 8.96
N GLU A 222 -17.65 -14.15 8.94
CA GLU A 222 -17.19 -13.51 7.72
C GLU A 222 -16.25 -14.41 6.92
N HIS A 223 -15.38 -15.19 7.59
CA HIS A 223 -14.55 -16.17 6.89
C HIS A 223 -15.39 -17.26 6.25
N ALA A 224 -16.42 -17.77 6.93
CA ALA A 224 -17.34 -18.74 6.34
C ALA A 224 -18.12 -18.16 5.15
N ARG A 225 -18.54 -16.89 5.21
CA ARG A 225 -19.15 -16.18 4.08
C ARG A 225 -18.20 -16.10 2.89
N LEU A 226 -16.96 -15.65 3.12
CA LEU A 226 -15.94 -15.52 2.07
C LEU A 226 -15.56 -16.86 1.46
N ASP A 227 -15.43 -17.92 2.27
CA ASP A 227 -15.15 -19.27 1.76
C ASP A 227 -16.25 -19.75 0.79
N LYS A 228 -17.52 -19.44 1.10
CA LYS A 228 -18.64 -19.73 0.20
C LYS A 228 -18.55 -18.90 -1.10
N GLU A 229 -18.28 -17.60 -1.00
CA GLU A 229 -18.16 -16.72 -2.18
C GLU A 229 -17.01 -17.15 -3.10
N PHE A 230 -15.85 -17.50 -2.53
CA PHE A 230 -14.70 -17.98 -3.29
C PHE A 230 -14.98 -19.31 -3.99
N LEU A 231 -15.71 -20.23 -3.34
CA LEU A 231 -16.15 -21.47 -3.96
C LEU A 231 -17.13 -21.23 -5.12
N GLU A 232 -18.09 -20.32 -4.95
CA GLU A 232 -19.04 -19.97 -6.00
C GLU A 232 -18.36 -19.30 -7.20
N GLU A 233 -17.38 -18.41 -6.97
CA GLU A 233 -16.57 -17.80 -8.04
C GLU A 233 -15.76 -18.85 -8.80
N ALA A 234 -15.07 -19.75 -8.09
CA ALA A 234 -14.30 -20.84 -8.70
C ALA A 234 -15.20 -21.79 -9.53
N GLN A 235 -16.42 -22.05 -9.08
CA GLN A 235 -17.39 -22.87 -9.83
C GLN A 235 -17.90 -22.18 -11.10
N LYS A 236 -18.15 -20.86 -11.06
CA LYS A 236 -18.52 -20.07 -12.24
C LYS A 236 -17.40 -20.09 -13.28
N GLU A 237 -16.15 -19.88 -12.85
CA GLU A 237 -15.00 -19.95 -13.75
C GLU A 237 -14.85 -21.34 -14.40
N ALA A 238 -15.00 -22.42 -13.61
CA ALA A 238 -14.91 -23.78 -14.14
C ALA A 238 -16.04 -24.11 -15.15
N THR A 239 -17.22 -23.50 -15.01
CA THR A 239 -18.37 -23.74 -15.89
C THR A 239 -18.40 -22.86 -17.15
N GLU A 240 -17.72 -21.71 -17.14
CA GLU A 240 -17.54 -20.85 -18.31
C GLU A 240 -16.40 -21.30 -19.24
N LEU A 241 -15.50 -22.19 -18.76
CA LEU A 241 -14.37 -22.69 -19.52
C LEU A 241 -14.65 -23.62 -20.73
N PRO A 242 -15.83 -24.25 -20.96
CA PRO A 242 -16.06 -25.04 -22.17
C PRO A 242 -16.87 -24.26 -23.22
N THR A 243 -16.41 -23.08 -23.65
CA THR A 243 -16.91 -22.47 -24.91
C THR A 243 -15.82 -21.86 -25.80
N GLN A 244 -14.56 -21.77 -25.34
CA GLN A 244 -13.46 -21.22 -26.15
C GLN A 244 -12.41 -22.23 -26.63
N MET A 245 -12.59 -23.54 -26.38
CA MET A 245 -11.68 -24.60 -26.89
C MET A 245 -12.22 -25.43 -28.07
N SER A 246 -13.38 -25.10 -28.65
CA SER A 246 -13.92 -25.82 -29.82
C SER A 246 -13.53 -25.24 -31.18
N HIS A 247 -12.82 -24.11 -31.25
CA HIS A 247 -12.46 -23.45 -32.52
C HIS A 247 -10.99 -23.60 -32.96
N GLN A 248 -10.17 -24.41 -32.27
CA GLN A 248 -8.77 -24.69 -32.67
C GLN A 248 -8.43 -26.16 -32.93
N LEU A 249 -9.41 -27.06 -32.89
CA LEU A 249 -9.25 -28.48 -33.23
C LEU A 249 -10.14 -28.89 -34.41
N SER A 250 -10.09 -28.13 -35.51
CA SER A 250 -10.69 -28.56 -36.79
C SER A 250 -9.95 -28.10 -38.05
N ILE A 251 -8.74 -27.54 -37.92
CA ILE A 251 -7.85 -27.27 -39.08
C ILE A 251 -6.49 -27.92 -38.85
N LYS A 252 -6.46 -29.25 -38.69
CA LYS A 252 -5.27 -30.10 -38.96
C LYS A 252 -5.73 -31.47 -39.46
N ALA A 253 -6.47 -31.47 -40.56
CA ALA A 253 -6.54 -32.60 -41.46
C ALA A 253 -6.42 -32.04 -42.87
N ASP A 254 -5.64 -32.71 -43.70
CA ASP A 254 -5.34 -32.39 -45.10
C ASP A 254 -4.29 -31.31 -45.35
N THR A 255 -3.03 -31.77 -45.47
CA THR A 255 -2.20 -31.46 -46.64
C THR A 255 -1.09 -32.49 -46.76
N LYS A 256 -1.28 -33.43 -47.69
CA LYS A 256 -0.19 -34.24 -48.26
C LYS A 256 0.76 -33.32 -49.02
N VAL A 257 2.03 -33.35 -48.66
CA VAL A 257 3.14 -32.70 -49.37
C VAL A 257 3.52 -33.53 -50.60
N PRO A 258 3.68 -32.93 -51.80
CA PRO A 258 4.53 -33.47 -52.84
C PRO A 258 5.85 -32.68 -52.96
N PRO A 259 6.95 -33.30 -53.45
CA PRO A 259 8.29 -32.72 -53.35
C PRO A 259 8.71 -31.87 -54.57
N ASN A 260 9.60 -30.92 -54.28
CA ASN A 260 10.61 -30.27 -55.14
C ASN A 260 10.16 -29.43 -56.36
N GLN A 261 10.50 -28.13 -56.31
CA GLN A 261 11.35 -27.42 -57.29
C GLN A 261 11.80 -26.03 -56.76
N ILE A 262 13.05 -25.64 -57.04
CA ILE A 262 13.75 -24.41 -56.59
C ILE A 262 13.71 -23.32 -57.73
N PRO A 263 14.22 -22.07 -57.58
CA PRO A 263 13.43 -20.84 -57.40
C PRO A 263 13.68 -19.75 -58.48
N MET A 264 12.86 -18.68 -58.57
CA MET A 264 13.30 -17.38 -59.12
C MET A 264 12.55 -16.15 -58.57
N LYS A 265 13.37 -15.14 -58.23
CA LYS A 265 13.24 -13.66 -58.00
C LYS A 265 11.90 -12.99 -58.42
N THR A 266 11.35 -11.95 -57.76
CA THR A 266 11.88 -10.58 -57.48
C THR A 266 10.99 -9.78 -56.48
N ASN A 267 11.60 -8.82 -55.79
CA ASN A 267 11.09 -7.73 -54.89
C ASN A 267 10.19 -6.67 -55.60
N PRO A 268 9.70 -5.56 -54.95
CA PRO A 268 9.31 -5.30 -53.55
C PRO A 268 8.04 -4.39 -53.34
N ARG A 269 7.67 -4.19 -52.05
CA ARG A 269 7.10 -2.96 -51.42
C ARG A 269 5.58 -2.66 -51.52
N GLU A 270 4.91 -2.56 -50.36
CA GLU A 270 4.24 -1.34 -49.85
C GLU A 270 3.62 -1.54 -48.45
N SER A 271 3.65 -0.49 -47.63
CA SER A 271 3.15 -0.43 -46.24
C SER A 271 1.94 0.51 -46.18
N PRO A 272 0.84 0.21 -45.46
CA PRO A 272 -0.26 1.17 -45.33
C PRO A 272 0.00 2.19 -44.22
N LYS A 273 -0.33 3.44 -44.54
CA LYS A 273 -0.18 4.67 -43.74
C LYS A 273 -1.16 4.70 -42.54
N GLN A 274 -0.67 5.12 -41.38
CA GLN A 274 -1.49 5.51 -40.21
C GLN A 274 -2.04 6.94 -40.39
N LYS A 275 -3.30 7.15 -39.99
CA LYS A 275 -3.95 8.47 -39.90
C LYS A 275 -3.66 9.13 -38.54
N PRO A 276 -3.42 10.45 -38.47
CA PRO A 276 -3.24 11.14 -37.19
C PRO A 276 -4.60 11.49 -36.56
N CYS A 277 -4.71 11.26 -35.25
CA CYS A 277 -5.81 11.76 -34.42
C CYS A 277 -5.43 13.15 -33.90
N HIS A 278 -6.16 14.18 -34.32
CA HIS A 278 -6.07 15.53 -33.79
C HIS A 278 -6.94 15.66 -32.53
N THR A 279 -6.34 16.08 -31.42
CA THR A 279 -6.99 16.99 -30.47
C THR A 279 -5.94 17.91 -29.87
N GLU A 280 -5.97 19.18 -30.30
CA GLU A 280 -5.23 20.26 -29.67
C GLU A 280 -5.90 20.65 -28.35
N LYS A 281 -5.12 20.68 -27.26
CA LYS A 281 -5.27 21.68 -26.19
C LYS A 281 -3.89 22.19 -25.82
N LYS A 282 -3.61 23.42 -26.23
CA LYS A 282 -2.48 24.23 -25.75
C LYS A 282 -2.70 24.56 -24.27
N ALA A 283 -1.70 24.31 -23.45
CA ALA A 283 -1.49 25.03 -22.19
C ALA A 283 -0.02 25.42 -22.13
N GLU A 284 0.21 26.73 -21.92
CA GLU A 284 1.49 27.40 -21.98
C GLU A 284 2.44 26.98 -20.86
N ILE A 285 3.72 26.87 -21.21
CA ILE A 285 4.84 26.63 -20.32
C ILE A 285 5.35 28.00 -19.83
N SER A 286 5.19 28.30 -18.54
CA SER A 286 5.98 29.32 -17.85
C SER A 286 7.29 28.70 -17.37
N LYS A 287 8.41 29.12 -17.96
CA LYS A 287 9.77 28.78 -17.53
C LYS A 287 10.06 29.37 -16.14
N ALA A 288 10.45 28.53 -15.19
CA ALA A 288 11.17 28.95 -13.99
C ALA A 288 12.52 28.22 -13.93
N THR A 289 13.58 29.01 -13.98
CA THR A 289 14.98 28.63 -13.88
C THR A 289 15.28 28.11 -12.46
N ILE A 290 15.85 26.92 -12.34
CA ILE A 290 16.50 26.47 -11.10
C ILE A 290 17.94 26.09 -11.41
N THR A 291 18.84 26.90 -10.87
CA THR A 291 20.28 26.71 -10.75
C THR A 291 20.60 25.44 -9.98
N SER A 292 21.36 24.53 -10.60
CA SER A 292 21.98 23.38 -9.95
C SER A 292 23.18 23.82 -9.11
N VAL A 293 23.14 23.56 -7.81
CA VAL A 293 24.36 23.57 -6.96
C VAL A 293 24.74 22.13 -6.68
N SER A 294 25.81 21.69 -7.33
CA SER A 294 26.55 20.48 -7.06
C SER A 294 27.40 20.66 -5.81
N ALA A 295 27.30 19.76 -4.84
CA ALA A 295 28.31 19.60 -3.80
C ALA A 295 28.79 18.14 -3.78
N SER A 296 30.08 18.04 -4.06
CA SER A 296 30.94 16.88 -4.15
C SER A 296 31.26 16.26 -2.80
N GLY A 297 31.75 15.02 -2.85
CA GLY A 297 32.07 14.18 -1.70
C GLY A 297 33.31 14.55 -0.89
N SER A 298 33.49 13.79 0.18
CA SER A 298 34.76 13.40 0.83
C SER A 298 34.38 12.38 1.92
N SER A 299 34.66 11.08 1.79
CA SER A 299 35.96 10.40 1.98
C SER A 299 36.67 10.71 3.30
N ASN A 300 36.89 9.61 4.02
CA ASN A 300 38.02 9.26 4.89
C ASN A 300 37.98 9.47 6.43
N GLN A 301 38.31 8.33 7.06
CA GLN A 301 39.17 8.09 8.23
C GLN A 301 38.56 7.88 9.63
N LYS A 302 38.58 6.60 10.03
CA LYS A 302 38.93 6.12 11.39
C LYS A 302 40.38 6.55 11.73
N PRO A 303 40.74 6.78 13.01
CA PRO A 303 41.07 5.74 14.00
C PRO A 303 40.33 6.01 15.33
N GLY A 304 40.25 5.18 16.37
CA GLY A 304 41.13 4.18 16.95
C GLY A 304 40.93 4.29 18.48
N ASN A 305 40.94 3.15 19.18
CA ASN A 305 40.74 2.98 20.63
C ASN A 305 41.37 4.07 21.51
N ASP A 306 40.70 4.43 22.61
CA ASP A 306 41.39 4.41 23.91
C ASP A 306 40.47 4.20 25.11
N LYS A 307 40.86 3.22 25.94
CA LYS A 307 40.30 2.93 27.26
C LYS A 307 40.83 3.97 28.25
N LYS A 308 39.96 4.56 29.08
CA LYS A 308 40.38 4.97 30.43
C LYS A 308 39.23 4.87 31.44
N LYS A 309 39.44 3.97 32.39
CA LYS A 309 38.78 3.92 33.70
C LYS A 309 38.94 5.28 34.39
N GLN A 310 37.88 5.78 35.00
CA GLN A 310 38.01 6.43 36.30
C GLN A 310 36.74 6.23 37.13
N GLN A 311 37.00 6.04 38.42
CA GLN A 311 36.16 5.48 39.45
C GLN A 311 35.77 6.61 40.41
N THR A 312 34.58 6.49 41.00
CA THR A 312 34.13 7.12 42.27
C THR A 312 34.01 8.65 42.37
N LYS A 313 32.81 9.13 42.72
CA LYS A 313 32.52 9.65 44.07
C LYS A 313 31.01 9.82 44.30
N LEU A 314 30.54 9.20 45.38
CA LEU A 314 29.28 9.50 46.05
C LEU A 314 29.28 10.97 46.54
N SER A 315 28.12 11.61 46.49
CA SER A 315 27.76 12.65 47.46
C SER A 315 26.24 12.66 47.67
N THR A 316 25.83 12.12 48.81
CA THR A 316 24.56 12.33 49.48
C THR A 316 24.41 13.80 49.93
N LYS A 317 23.21 14.40 49.76
CA LYS A 317 22.69 15.53 50.55
C LYS A 317 21.16 15.61 50.32
N HIS A 318 20.37 15.08 51.26
CA HIS A 318 19.65 15.84 52.29
C HIS A 318 18.54 16.78 51.79
N MET A 319 17.34 16.21 51.71
CA MET A 319 16.08 16.64 52.33
C MET A 319 16.03 18.08 52.89
N LYS A 320 15.11 18.89 52.35
CA LYS A 320 14.41 19.96 53.09
C LYS A 320 13.05 20.22 52.46
N THR A 321 12.02 19.66 53.10
CA THR A 321 10.64 20.13 53.09
C THR A 321 10.55 21.57 53.61
N LYS A 322 9.68 22.39 53.03
CA LYS A 322 9.02 23.50 53.73
C LYS A 322 7.80 24.03 52.97
N LYS A 323 6.67 23.90 53.67
CA LYS A 323 5.37 24.60 53.58
C LYS A 323 4.50 24.34 52.38
#